data_AF-A0A2C9KKR1-F1
#
_entry.id   AF-A0A2C9KKR1-F1
#
_cell.length_a   1.000
_cell.length_b   1.000
_cell.length_c   1.000
_cell.angle_alpha   90.00
_cell.angle_beta   90.00
_cell.angle_gamma   90.00
#
_symmetry.space_group_name_H-M   'P 1'
#
loop_
_entity.id
_entity.type
_entity.pdbx_description
1 polymer ?
#
loop_
_entity_poly.entity_id
_entity_poly.type
_entity_poly.pdbx_seq_one_letter_code
_entity_poly.pdbx_strand_id
1 'polypeptide(L)'
;MVFLKNRHLLKLTLISSFLSFTVTMVYEGLLMMSPNLTEDFYLGFVLGVVTEFPATVLFSFLINRIGRKKCIYIFQILAGVLLLVSTVLSNTPLSDNIPGRYWVSLVTSLIGRLAFSVSYSSVVLYVTELFPTSVRNTGCGIAGVGTYFGSMIAPYARSLSRRLPLVPTTIIGLLCLVVPFTILNLPETNGRELAHTLEDLERVMTVKATRPKPFCRRLFPCWYSKHAVVNNTHNEVSVHVIHIESSTSCIFQTSHKFINTESSSSGTFSNQS
;
A
#
# COMPACT_ATOMS: atom_id res chain seq x y z
N MET A 1 6.68 0.05 27.76
CA MET A 1 7.06 1.08 26.77
C MET A 1 8.12 0.54 25.79
N VAL A 2 7.75 -0.39 24.90
CA VAL A 2 8.71 -0.99 23.94
C VAL A 2 8.84 -0.13 22.67
N PHE A 3 7.75 0.53 22.24
CA PHE A 3 7.74 1.37 21.02
C PHE A 3 8.63 2.60 21.08
N LEU A 4 8.69 3.29 22.21
CA LEU A 4 9.50 4.52 22.35
C LEU A 4 11.01 4.21 22.43
N LYS A 5 11.39 2.98 22.80
CA LYS A 5 12.78 2.56 22.94
C LYS A 5 13.42 2.28 21.57
N ASN A 6 12.67 1.69 20.64
CA ASN A 6 13.19 1.31 19.32
C ASN A 6 12.91 2.42 18.29
N ARG A 7 13.96 3.18 17.93
CA ARG A 7 13.90 4.28 16.95
C ARG A 7 13.36 3.84 15.59
N HIS A 8 13.63 2.61 15.17
CA HIS A 8 13.15 2.10 13.88
C HIS A 8 11.64 1.82 13.88
N LEU A 9 11.11 1.20 14.94
CA LEU A 9 9.67 0.99 15.12
C LEU A 9 8.92 2.32 15.17
N LEU A 10 9.46 3.30 15.89
CA LEU A 10 8.86 4.63 15.99
C LEU A 10 8.80 5.33 14.64
N LYS A 11 9.86 5.25 13.82
CA LYS A 11 9.84 5.79 12.45
C LYS A 11 8.76 5.12 11.61
N LEU A 12 8.62 3.80 11.73
CA LEU A 12 7.63 3.02 10.99
C LEU A 12 6.20 3.39 11.39
N THR A 13 5.91 3.44 12.69
CA THR A 13 4.60 3.84 13.21
C THR A 13 4.27 5.27 12.80
N LEU A 14 5.20 6.22 12.95
CA LEU A 14 4.98 7.62 12.58
C LEU A 14 4.64 7.78 11.09
N ILE A 15 5.37 7.08 10.21
CA ILE A 15 5.07 7.13 8.78
C ILE A 15 3.71 6.47 8.48
N SER A 16 3.39 5.34 9.11
CA SER A 16 2.10 4.68 8.94
C SER A 16 0.91 5.51 9.45
N SER A 17 1.10 6.25 10.55
CA SER A 17 0.11 7.19 11.08
C SER A 17 -0.11 8.36 10.12
N PHE A 18 0.96 8.90 9.54
CA PHE A 18 0.85 9.96 8.52
C PHE A 18 0.13 9.49 7.24
N LEU A 19 0.42 8.28 6.79
CA LEU A 19 -0.29 7.67 5.65
C LEU A 19 -1.77 7.48 5.95
N SER A 20 -2.10 6.91 7.13
CA SER A 20 -3.49 6.68 7.54
C SER A 20 -4.26 7.98 7.72
N PHE A 21 -3.61 9.01 8.27
CA PHE A 21 -4.16 10.37 8.39
C PHE A 21 -4.52 10.95 7.01
N THR A 22 -3.55 10.97 6.08
CA THR A 22 -3.74 11.59 4.77
C THR A 22 -4.82 10.89 3.96
N VAL A 23 -4.80 9.56 3.95
CA VAL A 23 -5.74 8.74 3.18
C VAL A 23 -7.16 8.84 3.75
N THR A 24 -7.32 8.89 5.07
CA THR A 24 -8.64 9.08 5.69
C THR A 24 -9.19 10.49 5.44
N MET A 25 -8.34 11.52 5.55
CA MET A 25 -8.73 12.89 5.25
C MET A 25 -9.25 13.03 3.80
N VAL A 26 -8.57 12.40 2.83
CA VAL A 26 -9.02 12.40 1.43
C VAL A 26 -10.34 11.64 1.27
N TYR A 27 -10.47 10.47 1.87
CA TYR A 27 -11.68 9.65 1.79
C TYR A 27 -12.91 10.41 2.30
N GLU A 28 -12.83 10.93 3.53
CA GLU A 28 -13.91 11.69 4.15
C GLU A 28 -14.14 13.02 3.43
N GLY A 29 -13.09 13.67 2.92
CA GLY A 29 -13.21 14.89 2.11
C GLY A 29 -13.98 14.65 0.81
N LEU A 30 -13.69 13.56 0.10
CA LEU A 30 -14.43 13.14 -1.09
C LEU A 30 -15.88 12.78 -0.76
N LEU A 31 -16.12 12.12 0.37
CA LEU A 31 -17.46 11.79 0.84
C LEU A 31 -18.29 13.06 1.11
N MET A 32 -17.69 14.04 1.79
CA MET A 32 -18.34 15.33 2.10
C MET A 32 -18.60 16.19 0.85
N MET A 33 -17.83 16.02 -0.22
CA MET A 33 -18.04 16.72 -1.50
C MET A 33 -18.87 15.95 -2.52
N SER A 34 -19.15 14.67 -2.26
CA SER A 34 -19.93 13.80 -3.17
C SER A 34 -21.30 14.37 -3.57
N PRO A 35 -22.07 14.99 -2.66
CA PRO A 35 -23.38 15.52 -3.05
C PRO A 35 -23.32 16.75 -3.96
N ASN A 36 -22.16 17.38 -4.13
CA ASN A 36 -22.00 18.57 -4.97
C ASN A 36 -21.63 18.23 -6.44
N LEU A 37 -21.47 16.95 -6.77
CA LEU A 37 -21.10 16.47 -8.11
C LEU A 37 -22.27 16.56 -9.11
N THR A 38 -23.50 16.53 -8.60
CA THR A 38 -24.75 16.46 -9.37
C THR A 38 -25.73 17.49 -8.83
N GLU A 39 -26.67 17.93 -9.66
CA GLU A 39 -27.75 18.83 -9.24
C GLU A 39 -28.61 18.18 -8.15
N ASP A 40 -28.82 16.87 -8.27
CA ASP A 40 -29.51 16.07 -7.26
C ASP A 40 -28.56 15.57 -6.17
N PHE A 41 -28.89 15.87 -4.91
CA PHE A 41 -28.13 15.42 -3.73
C PHE A 41 -27.99 13.89 -3.65
N TYR A 42 -29.08 13.17 -3.90
CA TYR A 42 -29.12 11.71 -3.79
C TYR A 42 -28.28 11.03 -4.87
N LEU A 43 -28.32 11.56 -6.09
CA LEU A 43 -27.64 10.95 -7.24
C LEU A 43 -26.13 11.00 -7.07
N GLY A 44 -25.57 12.11 -6.59
CA GLY A 44 -24.14 12.28 -6.33
C GLY A 44 -23.63 11.37 -5.21
N PHE A 45 -24.45 11.14 -4.17
CA PHE A 45 -24.12 10.20 -3.11
C PHE A 45 -24.17 8.75 -3.60
N VAL A 46 -25.23 8.35 -4.31
CA VAL A 46 -25.37 6.99 -4.87
C VAL A 46 -24.23 6.70 -5.83
N LEU A 47 -23.89 7.61 -6.74
CA LEU A 47 -22.75 7.44 -7.64
C LEU A 47 -21.44 7.24 -6.86
N GLY A 48 -21.25 7.99 -5.78
CA GLY A 48 -20.08 7.83 -4.92
C GLY A 48 -19.98 6.42 -4.33
N VAL A 49 -21.04 5.96 -3.67
CA VAL A 49 -21.05 4.62 -3.04
C VAL A 49 -20.97 3.50 -4.09
N VAL A 50 -21.70 3.65 -5.20
CA VAL A 50 -21.67 2.68 -6.32
C VAL A 50 -20.28 2.55 -6.90
N THR A 51 -19.46 3.62 -6.93
CA THR A 51 -18.08 3.51 -7.39
C THR A 51 -17.15 2.76 -6.42
N GLU A 52 -17.46 2.67 -5.14
CA GLU A 52 -16.56 2.00 -4.19
C GLU A 52 -16.62 0.47 -4.32
N PHE A 53 -17.80 -0.09 -4.60
CA PHE A 53 -17.98 -1.53 -4.82
C PHE A 53 -17.06 -2.11 -5.91
N PRO A 54 -17.07 -1.62 -7.18
CA PRO A 54 -16.20 -2.13 -8.22
C PRO A 54 -14.72 -1.86 -7.93
N ALA A 55 -14.39 -0.79 -7.20
CA ALA A 55 -13.02 -0.52 -6.79
C ALA A 55 -12.47 -1.62 -5.87
N THR A 56 -13.25 -2.09 -4.89
CA THR A 56 -12.81 -3.17 -3.99
C THR A 56 -12.64 -4.52 -4.70
N VAL A 57 -13.50 -4.82 -5.69
CA VAL A 57 -13.35 -6.00 -6.56
C VAL A 57 -12.08 -5.89 -7.40
N LEU A 58 -11.85 -4.72 -8.00
CA LEU A 58 -10.66 -4.45 -8.81
C LEU A 58 -9.39 -4.57 -7.97
N PHE A 59 -9.38 -4.03 -6.75
CA PHE A 59 -8.28 -4.16 -5.79
C PHE A 59 -7.95 -5.63 -5.52
N SER A 60 -8.96 -6.45 -5.25
CA SER A 60 -8.80 -7.88 -4.95
C SER A 60 -8.13 -8.65 -6.11
N PHE A 61 -8.41 -8.26 -7.36
CA PHE A 61 -7.76 -8.85 -8.53
C PHE A 61 -6.32 -8.33 -8.71
N LEU A 62 -6.08 -7.04 -8.51
CA LEU A 62 -4.81 -6.39 -8.83
C LEU A 62 -3.72 -6.67 -7.79
N ILE A 63 -4.09 -6.84 -6.53
CA ILE A 63 -3.13 -7.03 -5.43
C ILE A 63 -2.26 -8.27 -5.63
N ASN A 64 -2.84 -9.33 -6.20
CA ASN A 64 -2.16 -10.59 -6.50
C ASN A 64 -1.23 -10.50 -7.72
N ARG A 65 -1.42 -9.53 -8.63
CA ARG A 65 -0.68 -9.42 -9.89
C ARG A 65 0.45 -8.39 -9.86
N ILE A 66 0.20 -7.21 -9.32
CA ILE A 66 1.10 -6.03 -9.46
C ILE A 66 2.01 -5.85 -8.23
N GLY A 67 1.60 -6.40 -7.09
CA GLY A 67 2.29 -6.25 -5.82
C GLY A 67 1.91 -4.97 -5.07
N ARG A 68 1.91 -5.05 -3.74
CA ARG A 68 1.28 -4.08 -2.82
C ARG A 68 1.79 -2.64 -2.99
N LYS A 69 3.11 -2.42 -2.97
CA LYS A 69 3.70 -1.08 -3.05
C LYS A 69 3.44 -0.40 -4.41
N LYS A 70 3.58 -1.17 -5.49
CA LYS A 70 3.39 -0.65 -6.86
C LYS A 70 1.93 -0.28 -7.10
N CYS A 71 0.98 -1.09 -6.61
CA CYS A 71 -0.44 -0.74 -6.63
C CYS A 71 -0.67 0.63 -6.00
N ILE A 72 -0.22 0.83 -4.75
CA ILE A 72 -0.47 2.10 -4.07
C ILE A 72 0.14 3.26 -4.85
N TYR A 73 1.40 3.14 -5.29
CA TYR A 73 2.07 4.23 -6.01
C TYR A 73 1.32 4.62 -7.31
N ILE A 74 0.94 3.65 -8.13
CA ILE A 74 0.31 3.89 -9.44
C ILE A 74 -1.11 4.45 -9.26
N PHE A 75 -1.93 3.81 -8.44
CA PHE A 75 -3.32 4.22 -8.25
C PHE A 75 -3.44 5.56 -7.54
N GLN A 76 -2.55 5.86 -6.60
CA GLN A 76 -2.59 7.12 -5.88
C GLN A 76 -2.18 8.30 -6.76
N ILE A 77 -1.17 8.15 -7.62
CA ILE A 77 -0.80 9.19 -8.61
C ILE A 77 -1.93 9.37 -9.62
N LEU A 78 -2.47 8.27 -10.14
CA LEU A 78 -3.58 8.31 -11.09
C LEU A 78 -4.79 9.04 -10.48
N ALA A 79 -5.17 8.69 -9.25
CA ALA A 79 -6.24 9.36 -8.53
C ALA A 79 -5.97 10.86 -8.33
N GLY A 80 -4.78 11.24 -7.87
CA GLY A 80 -4.41 12.63 -7.66
C GLY A 80 -4.46 13.46 -8.95
N VAL A 81 -3.92 12.93 -10.05
CA VAL A 81 -3.95 13.60 -11.35
C VAL A 81 -5.38 13.73 -11.86
N LEU A 82 -6.19 12.67 -11.83
CA LEU A 82 -7.58 12.71 -12.32
C LEU A 82 -8.45 13.65 -11.48
N LEU A 83 -8.27 13.69 -10.16
CA LEU A 83 -9.00 14.61 -9.28
C LEU A 83 -8.60 16.06 -9.52
N LEU A 84 -7.31 16.36 -9.75
CA LEU A 84 -6.86 17.70 -10.12
C LEU A 84 -7.38 18.12 -11.49
N VAL A 85 -7.34 17.22 -12.48
CA VAL A 85 -7.90 17.46 -13.82
C VAL A 85 -9.41 17.73 -13.72
N SER A 86 -10.16 16.92 -12.98
CA SER A 86 -11.60 17.15 -12.74
C SER A 86 -11.88 18.51 -12.09
N THR A 87 -11.01 18.95 -11.17
CA THR A 87 -11.09 20.27 -10.51
C THR A 87 -10.86 21.42 -11.47
N VAL A 88 -9.85 21.32 -12.33
CA VAL A 88 -9.55 22.33 -13.35
C VAL A 88 -10.69 22.39 -14.37
N LEU A 89 -11.18 21.23 -14.81
CA LEU A 89 -12.31 21.13 -15.75
C LEU A 89 -13.58 21.77 -15.19
N SER A 90 -13.89 21.60 -13.90
CA SER A 90 -15.12 22.13 -13.28
C SER A 90 -15.08 23.62 -12.95
N ASN A 91 -13.90 24.24 -12.78
CA ASN A 91 -13.78 25.61 -12.30
C ASN A 91 -13.17 26.61 -13.30
N THR A 92 -12.50 26.17 -14.37
CA THR A 92 -11.89 27.11 -15.34
C THR A 92 -12.86 27.51 -16.45
N PRO A 93 -12.97 28.81 -16.78
CA PRO A 93 -13.81 29.32 -17.87
C PRO A 93 -13.19 29.16 -19.27
N LEU A 94 -11.96 28.62 -19.40
CA LEU A 94 -11.32 28.33 -20.69
C LEU A 94 -12.03 27.24 -21.52
N SER A 95 -13.08 26.64 -20.97
CA SER A 95 -13.75 25.43 -21.48
C SER A 95 -15.18 25.71 -21.99
N ASP A 96 -15.49 26.92 -22.45
CA ASP A 96 -16.83 27.25 -22.96
C ASP A 96 -17.14 26.64 -24.34
N ASN A 97 -16.15 26.06 -25.03
CA ASN A 97 -16.28 25.55 -26.40
C ASN A 97 -16.56 24.03 -26.52
N ILE A 98 -16.81 23.30 -25.42
CA ILE A 98 -16.97 21.83 -25.45
C ILE A 98 -18.40 21.44 -25.02
N PRO A 99 -19.26 20.95 -25.93
CA PRO A 99 -20.56 20.40 -25.57
C PRO A 99 -20.36 19.12 -24.73
N GLY A 100 -20.97 19.06 -23.55
CA GLY A 100 -20.90 17.88 -22.66
C GLY A 100 -19.84 17.94 -21.54
N ARG A 101 -19.25 19.10 -21.25
CA ARG A 101 -18.27 19.33 -20.15
C ARG A 101 -18.66 18.71 -18.81
N TYR A 102 -19.95 18.82 -18.45
CA TYR A 102 -20.48 18.26 -17.20
C TYR A 102 -20.20 16.75 -17.11
N TRP A 103 -20.56 16.00 -18.15
CA TRP A 103 -20.36 14.55 -18.22
C TRP A 103 -18.89 14.16 -18.19
N VAL A 104 -18.03 14.90 -18.90
CA VAL A 104 -16.58 14.63 -18.92
C VAL A 104 -15.98 14.86 -17.53
N SER A 105 -16.32 15.95 -16.84
CA SER A 105 -15.81 16.21 -15.49
C SER A 105 -16.33 15.19 -14.48
N LEU A 106 -17.62 14.82 -14.58
CA LEU A 106 -18.25 13.79 -13.74
C LEU A 106 -17.56 12.44 -13.90
N VAL A 107 -17.45 11.94 -15.14
CA VAL A 107 -16.81 10.64 -15.43
C VAL A 107 -15.35 10.65 -14.98
N THR A 108 -14.62 11.74 -15.23
CA THR A 108 -13.23 11.88 -14.77
C THR A 108 -13.14 11.84 -13.24
N SER A 109 -14.06 12.51 -12.53
CA SER A 109 -14.12 12.48 -11.07
C SER A 109 -14.41 11.08 -10.55
N LEU A 110 -15.36 10.37 -11.14
CA LEU A 110 -15.71 9.00 -10.77
C LEU A 110 -14.54 8.03 -10.99
N ILE A 111 -13.81 8.15 -12.11
CA ILE A 111 -12.60 7.34 -12.36
C ILE A 111 -11.50 7.67 -11.34
N GLY A 112 -11.31 8.96 -11.00
CA GLY A 112 -10.38 9.37 -9.95
C GLY A 112 -10.72 8.78 -8.59
N ARG A 113 -12.01 8.77 -8.23
CA ARG A 113 -12.52 8.16 -6.99
C ARG A 113 -12.36 6.64 -6.98
N LEU A 114 -12.64 5.98 -8.10
CA LEU A 114 -12.42 4.54 -8.29
C LEU A 114 -10.94 4.19 -8.02
N ALA A 115 -10.02 4.92 -8.65
CA ALA A 115 -8.58 4.73 -8.45
C ALA A 115 -8.16 4.99 -6.99
N PHE A 116 -8.70 6.04 -6.37
CA PHE A 116 -8.44 6.34 -4.96
C PHE A 116 -8.91 5.21 -4.04
N SER A 117 -10.10 4.65 -4.24
CA SER A 117 -10.65 3.58 -3.40
C SER A 117 -9.82 2.28 -3.49
N VAL A 118 -9.31 1.93 -4.68
CA VAL A 118 -8.35 0.83 -4.85
C VAL A 118 -7.07 1.07 -4.04
N SER A 119 -6.55 2.30 -4.10
CA SER A 119 -5.35 2.71 -3.37
C SER A 119 -5.58 2.73 -1.86
N TYR A 120 -6.72 3.25 -1.40
CA TYR A 120 -7.14 3.28 0.01
C TYR A 120 -7.09 1.88 0.62
N SER A 121 -7.75 0.92 -0.04
CA SER A 121 -7.78 -0.48 0.38
C SER A 121 -6.37 -1.07 0.44
N SER A 122 -5.53 -0.74 -0.55
CA SER A 122 -4.12 -1.17 -0.58
C SER A 122 -3.29 -0.59 0.56
N VAL A 123 -3.50 0.68 0.95
CA VAL A 123 -2.79 1.33 2.05
C VAL A 123 -3.17 0.73 3.38
N VAL A 124 -4.45 0.55 3.66
CA VAL A 124 -4.93 -0.03 4.94
C VAL A 124 -4.36 -1.42 5.14
N LEU A 125 -4.45 -2.25 4.11
CA LEU A 125 -3.85 -3.59 4.07
C LEU A 125 -2.33 -3.53 4.30
N TYR A 126 -1.63 -2.65 3.57
CA TYR A 126 -0.19 -2.48 3.69
C TYR A 126 0.26 -2.07 5.10
N VAL A 127 -0.47 -1.16 5.76
CA VAL A 127 -0.20 -0.75 7.15
C VAL A 127 -0.30 -1.95 8.10
N THR A 128 -1.30 -2.82 7.90
CA THR A 128 -1.48 -3.98 8.79
C THR A 128 -0.42 -5.07 8.66
N GLU A 129 0.24 -5.17 7.51
CA GLU A 129 1.33 -6.14 7.28
C GLU A 129 2.69 -5.63 7.71
N LEU A 130 2.82 -4.31 7.82
CA LEU A 130 4.03 -3.66 8.25
C LEU A 130 4.32 -3.94 9.74
N PHE A 131 3.28 -4.25 10.52
CA PHE A 131 3.39 -4.52 11.94
C PHE A 131 3.49 -6.03 12.24
N PRO A 132 4.49 -6.46 13.03
CA PRO A 132 4.62 -7.86 13.43
C PRO A 132 3.50 -8.26 14.40
N THR A 133 3.12 -9.54 14.39
CA THR A 133 1.94 -10.05 15.14
C THR A 133 1.96 -9.70 16.62
N SER A 134 3.13 -9.70 17.26
CA SER A 134 3.31 -9.37 18.68
C SER A 134 2.94 -7.93 19.05
N VAL A 135 3.07 -6.98 18.11
CA VAL A 135 2.82 -5.55 18.38
C VAL A 135 1.79 -4.93 17.43
N ARG A 136 1.15 -5.75 16.60
CA ARG A 136 0.18 -5.31 15.59
C ARG A 136 -1.00 -4.56 16.19
N ASN A 137 -1.61 -5.05 17.26
CA ASN A 137 -2.76 -4.38 17.88
C ASN A 137 -2.39 -2.97 18.36
N THR A 138 -1.24 -2.83 19.04
CA THR A 138 -0.78 -1.52 19.54
C THR A 138 -0.32 -0.60 18.40
N GLY A 139 0.39 -1.14 17.40
CA GLY A 139 0.84 -0.38 16.22
C GLY A 139 -0.32 0.13 15.38
N CYS A 140 -1.29 -0.74 15.08
CA CYS A 140 -2.54 -0.37 14.41
C CYS A 140 -3.37 0.62 15.24
N GLY A 141 -3.38 0.50 16.58
CA GLY A 141 -4.03 1.48 17.45
C GLY A 141 -3.43 2.89 17.31
N ILE A 142 -2.10 3.00 17.34
CA ILE A 142 -1.38 4.28 17.16
C ILE A 142 -1.58 4.84 15.74
N ALA A 143 -1.57 3.99 14.72
CA ALA A 143 -1.90 4.39 13.35
C ALA A 143 -3.37 4.85 13.23
N GLY A 144 -4.27 4.19 13.95
CA GLY A 144 -5.70 4.51 14.03
C GLY A 144 -5.96 5.91 14.58
N VAL A 145 -5.16 6.41 15.53
CA VAL A 145 -5.25 7.80 16.00
C VAL A 145 -5.14 8.79 14.83
N GLY A 146 -4.25 8.52 13.86
CA GLY A 146 -4.12 9.34 12.65
C GLY A 146 -5.39 9.36 11.79
N THR A 147 -6.08 8.22 11.68
CA THR A 147 -7.37 8.10 10.97
C THR A 147 -8.41 9.03 11.59
N TYR A 148 -8.55 9.03 12.92
CA TYR A 148 -9.50 9.90 13.62
C TYR A 148 -9.20 11.40 13.43
N PHE A 149 -7.93 11.79 13.47
CA PHE A 149 -7.56 13.17 13.15
C PHE A 149 -7.94 13.56 11.72
N GLY A 150 -7.79 12.65 10.76
CA GLY A 150 -8.23 12.86 9.37
C GLY A 150 -9.74 13.11 9.27
N SER A 151 -10.54 12.27 9.93
CA SER A 151 -12.00 12.41 9.97
C SER A 151 -12.47 13.67 10.69
N MET A 152 -11.78 14.10 11.76
CA MET A 152 -12.09 15.35 12.46
C MET A 152 -11.84 16.59 11.60
N ILE A 153 -10.80 16.56 10.75
CA ILE A 153 -10.43 17.69 9.88
C ILE A 153 -11.29 17.72 8.59
N ALA A 154 -11.75 16.56 8.12
CA ALA A 154 -12.52 16.45 6.88
C ALA A 154 -13.74 17.40 6.73
N PRO A 155 -14.63 17.60 7.72
CA PRO A 155 -15.79 18.49 7.56
C PRO A 155 -15.40 19.95 7.34
N TYR A 156 -14.20 20.37 7.75
CA TYR A 156 -13.71 21.72 7.48
C TYR A 156 -13.50 21.96 5.97
N ALA A 157 -13.19 20.92 5.19
CA ALA A 157 -13.08 21.03 3.74
C ALA A 157 -14.40 21.46 3.09
N ARG A 158 -15.54 20.97 3.58
CA ARG A 158 -16.88 21.36 3.09
C ARG A 158 -17.25 22.79 3.49
N SER A 159 -16.89 23.20 4.70
CA SER A 159 -17.08 24.60 5.13
C SER A 159 -16.28 25.55 4.25
N LEU A 160 -15.06 25.16 3.86
CA LEU A 160 -14.22 25.93 2.96
C LEU A 160 -14.75 25.94 1.52
N SER A 161 -15.32 24.82 1.06
CA SER A 161 -15.88 24.69 -0.31
C SER A 161 -17.03 25.66 -0.57
N ARG A 162 -17.77 26.06 0.48
CA ARG A 162 -18.86 27.04 0.36
C ARG A 162 -18.36 28.45 0.04
N ARG A 163 -17.17 28.82 0.51
CA ARG A 163 -16.58 30.15 0.24
C ARG A 163 -15.69 30.13 -1.00
N LEU A 164 -14.86 29.09 -1.11
CA LEU A 164 -13.88 28.92 -2.18
C LEU A 164 -13.96 27.47 -2.67
N PRO A 165 -14.76 27.17 -3.71
CA PRO A 165 -14.98 25.79 -4.18
C PRO A 165 -13.70 25.12 -4.69
N LEU A 166 -12.75 25.92 -5.19
CA LEU A 166 -11.46 25.50 -5.73
C LEU A 166 -10.45 24.96 -4.69
N VAL A 167 -10.49 25.51 -3.47
CA VAL A 167 -9.45 25.25 -2.47
C VAL A 167 -9.49 23.82 -1.90
N PRO A 168 -10.63 23.29 -1.43
CA PRO A 168 -10.63 21.95 -0.84
C PRO A 168 -10.37 20.85 -1.87
N THR A 169 -10.86 21.01 -3.11
CA THR A 169 -10.62 20.08 -4.21
C THR A 169 -9.15 20.00 -4.60
N THR A 170 -8.46 21.14 -4.66
CA THR A 170 -7.02 21.18 -4.97
C THR A 170 -6.19 20.61 -3.83
N ILE A 171 -6.53 20.91 -2.57
CA ILE A 171 -5.87 20.32 -1.39
C ILE A 171 -5.99 18.79 -1.42
N ILE A 172 -7.19 18.25 -1.67
CA ILE A 172 -7.41 16.80 -1.75
C ILE A 172 -6.57 16.16 -2.86
N GLY A 173 -6.52 16.78 -4.04
CA GLY A 173 -5.69 16.31 -5.16
C GLY A 173 -4.20 16.31 -4.83
N LEU A 174 -3.71 17.36 -4.16
CA LEU A 174 -2.30 17.47 -3.73
C LEU A 174 -1.95 16.46 -2.64
N LEU A 175 -2.83 16.26 -1.65
CA LEU A 175 -2.64 15.24 -0.60
C LEU A 175 -2.53 13.84 -1.20
N CYS A 176 -3.26 13.54 -2.29
CA CYS A 176 -3.08 12.30 -3.01
C CYS A 176 -1.65 12.14 -3.55
N LEU A 177 -1.04 13.21 -4.07
CA LEU A 177 0.33 13.17 -4.60
C LEU A 177 1.42 13.07 -3.52
N VAL A 178 1.15 13.44 -2.27
CA VAL A 178 2.11 13.32 -1.15
C VAL A 178 2.30 11.87 -0.71
N VAL A 179 1.21 11.08 -0.65
CA VAL A 179 1.22 9.67 -0.25
C VAL A 179 2.24 8.79 -1.01
N PRO A 180 2.30 8.80 -2.36
CA PRO A 180 3.25 7.98 -3.11
C PRO A 180 4.70 8.36 -2.81
N PHE A 181 4.99 9.64 -2.54
CA PHE A 181 6.32 10.10 -2.14
C PHE A 181 6.74 9.48 -0.79
N THR A 182 5.83 9.47 0.19
CA THR A 182 6.07 8.84 1.49
C THR A 182 6.30 7.33 1.36
N ILE A 183 5.55 6.66 0.47
CA ILE A 183 5.64 5.20 0.27
C ILE A 183 6.96 4.78 -0.36
N LEU A 184 7.60 5.63 -1.18
CA LEU A 184 8.92 5.33 -1.74
C LEU A 184 9.99 5.08 -0.67
N ASN A 185 9.85 5.75 0.49
CA ASN A 185 10.74 5.59 1.65
C ASN A 185 10.54 4.25 2.37
N LEU A 186 9.37 3.64 2.23
CA LEU A 186 9.03 2.40 2.94
C LEU A 186 9.54 1.13 2.22
N PRO A 187 9.86 0.05 2.96
CA PRO A 187 10.32 -1.21 2.39
C PRO A 187 9.21 -1.87 1.58
N GLU A 188 9.55 -2.65 0.55
CA GLU A 188 8.55 -3.50 -0.10
C GLU A 188 8.19 -4.67 0.81
N THR A 189 6.88 -4.85 1.06
CA THR A 189 6.31 -5.96 1.83
C THR A 189 5.95 -7.17 0.96
N ASN A 190 5.97 -7.03 -0.37
CA ASN A 190 5.53 -8.08 -1.26
C ASN A 190 6.50 -9.28 -1.26
N GLY A 191 5.98 -10.48 -1.03
CA GLY A 191 6.75 -11.73 -1.06
C GLY A 191 7.69 -11.97 0.13
N ARG A 192 7.51 -11.23 1.23
CA ARG A 192 8.24 -11.48 2.49
C ARG A 192 7.30 -12.11 3.51
N GLU A 193 7.78 -13.10 4.25
CA GLU A 193 7.08 -13.59 5.43
C GLU A 193 6.95 -12.46 6.45
N LEU A 194 5.77 -12.37 7.08
CA LEU A 194 5.52 -11.35 8.10
C LEU A 194 6.49 -11.60 9.26
N ALA A 195 7.21 -10.56 9.70
CA ALA A 195 8.08 -10.67 10.86
C ALA A 195 7.24 -11.11 12.07
N HIS A 196 7.62 -12.22 12.70
CA HIS A 196 6.93 -12.72 13.89
C HIS A 196 7.47 -12.07 15.17
N THR A 197 8.75 -11.68 15.16
CA THR A 197 9.43 -11.04 16.29
C THR A 197 9.91 -9.62 15.98
N LEU A 198 10.17 -8.84 17.03
CA LEU A 198 10.69 -7.47 16.92
C LEU A 198 12.13 -7.44 16.35
N GLU A 199 12.93 -8.46 16.69
CA GLU A 199 14.31 -8.62 16.24
C GLU A 199 14.37 -8.83 14.72
N ASP A 200 13.46 -9.63 14.18
CA ASP A 200 13.35 -9.85 12.73
C ASP A 200 13.00 -8.56 11.97
N LEU A 201 12.11 -7.75 12.55
CA LEU A 201 11.75 -6.46 11.96
C LEU A 201 12.96 -5.50 11.94
N GLU A 202 13.77 -5.49 13.00
CA GLU A 202 14.97 -4.67 13.08
C GLU A 202 16.01 -5.09 12.03
N ARG A 203 16.25 -6.40 11.85
CA ARG A 203 17.12 -6.93 10.79
C ARG A 203 16.64 -6.53 9.39
N VAL A 204 15.33 -6.59 9.12
CA VAL A 204 14.76 -6.20 7.84
C VAL A 204 14.94 -4.70 7.56
N MET A 205 14.88 -3.86 8.61
CA MET A 205 15.06 -2.42 8.48
C MET A 205 16.54 -2.00 8.36
N THR A 206 17.48 -2.69 9.03
CA THR A 206 18.92 -2.38 8.96
C THR A 206 19.55 -2.81 7.63
N VAL A 207 19.22 -4.00 7.11
CA VAL A 207 19.69 -4.49 5.80
C VAL A 207 19.27 -3.56 4.65
N LYS A 208 18.22 -2.76 4.84
CA LYS A 208 17.76 -1.79 3.84
C LYS A 208 18.63 -0.53 3.79
N ALA A 209 19.29 -0.13 4.88
CA ALA A 209 20.17 1.03 4.91
C ALA A 209 21.43 0.81 4.05
N THR A 210 21.85 -0.43 3.89
CA THR A 210 23.07 -0.82 3.15
C THR A 210 22.85 -1.19 1.69
N ARG A 211 21.61 -1.24 1.19
CA ARG A 211 21.34 -1.47 -0.24
C ARG A 211 21.19 -0.14 -1.00
N PRO A 212 22.20 0.33 -1.76
CA PRO A 212 21.96 1.33 -2.79
C PRO A 212 20.95 0.74 -3.79
N LYS A 213 19.84 1.44 -4.03
CA LYS A 213 18.87 1.04 -5.05
C LYS A 213 19.57 1.19 -6.42
N PRO A 214 19.73 0.14 -7.24
CA PRO A 214 20.01 0.36 -8.65
C PRO A 214 18.80 1.09 -9.23
N PHE A 215 18.98 2.38 -9.49
CA PHE A 215 18.09 3.15 -10.33
C PHE A 215 18.18 2.55 -11.73
N CYS A 216 17.02 2.24 -12.32
CA CYS A 216 16.83 1.80 -13.71
C CYS A 216 17.04 0.30 -14.00
N ARG A 217 15.94 -0.48 -14.04
CA ARG A 217 15.48 -1.24 -15.23
C ARG A 217 14.21 -2.05 -14.93
N ARG A 218 13.35 -2.13 -15.95
CA ARG A 218 12.19 -3.02 -16.16
C ARG A 218 10.83 -2.55 -15.62
N LEU A 219 10.24 -1.65 -16.40
CA LEU A 219 8.89 -1.87 -16.95
C LEU A 219 8.85 -3.27 -17.61
N PHE A 220 7.81 -4.04 -17.34
CA PHE A 220 7.53 -5.43 -17.76
C PHE A 220 8.11 -6.57 -16.91
N PRO A 221 7.28 -7.59 -16.58
CA PRO A 221 7.53 -8.55 -15.52
C PRO A 221 8.41 -9.71 -16.00
N CYS A 222 9.62 -9.83 -15.46
CA CYS A 222 10.23 -11.15 -15.30
C CYS A 222 9.67 -11.76 -14.03
N TRP A 223 8.85 -12.79 -14.20
CA TRP A 223 8.43 -13.73 -13.17
C TRP A 223 9.67 -14.44 -12.62
N TYR A 224 10.30 -13.85 -11.62
CA TYR A 224 11.42 -14.47 -10.91
C TYR A 224 11.25 -14.20 -9.42
N SER A 225 10.51 -15.09 -8.77
CA SER A 225 10.38 -15.12 -7.31
C SER A 225 11.72 -15.61 -6.74
N LYS A 226 12.54 -14.69 -6.23
CA LYS A 226 13.64 -15.07 -5.34
C LYS A 226 13.06 -15.26 -3.94
N HIS A 227 12.80 -16.51 -3.57
CA HIS A 227 12.70 -16.88 -2.16
C HIS A 227 14.13 -16.88 -1.59
N ALA A 228 14.42 -15.95 -0.67
CA ALA A 228 15.62 -15.98 0.15
C ALA A 228 15.22 -16.61 1.49
N VAL A 229 15.54 -17.88 1.68
CA VAL A 229 15.47 -18.54 2.99
C VAL A 229 16.77 -18.19 3.73
N VAL A 230 16.66 -17.44 4.82
CA VAL A 230 17.77 -17.15 5.73
C VAL A 230 17.75 -18.22 6.81
N ASN A 231 18.61 -19.24 6.68
CA ASN A 231 18.85 -20.19 7.76
C ASN A 231 19.85 -19.60 8.76
N ASN A 232 19.47 -19.61 10.03
CA ASN A 232 20.19 -18.99 11.13
C ASN A 232 20.87 -20.07 11.97
N THR A 233 22.00 -20.59 11.51
CA THR A 233 22.89 -21.43 12.32
C THR A 233 24.34 -21.22 11.88
N HIS A 234 25.12 -20.62 12.79
CA HIS A 234 26.54 -20.28 12.67
C HIS A 234 26.90 -19.17 11.68
N ASN A 235 27.88 -18.39 12.10
CA ASN A 235 28.26 -17.06 11.64
C ASN A 235 28.97 -17.05 10.27
N GLU A 236 28.48 -17.84 9.30
CA GLU A 236 29.01 -17.91 7.93
C GLU A 236 27.90 -17.70 6.89
N VAL A 237 28.07 -16.68 6.05
CA VAL A 237 27.15 -16.34 4.97
C VAL A 237 27.57 -17.11 3.71
N SER A 238 27.08 -18.34 3.56
CA SER A 238 27.25 -19.15 2.35
C SER A 238 26.06 -18.93 1.42
N VAL A 239 26.24 -18.10 0.38
CA VAL A 239 25.23 -17.88 -0.66
C VAL A 239 25.30 -19.02 -1.67
N HIS A 240 24.50 -20.08 -1.47
CA HIS A 240 24.28 -21.07 -2.53
C HIS A 240 23.35 -20.47 -3.60
N VAL A 241 23.94 -20.09 -4.74
CA VAL A 241 23.21 -19.70 -5.94
C VAL A 241 22.65 -20.97 -6.58
N ILE A 242 21.37 -21.26 -6.33
CA ILE A 242 20.66 -22.30 -7.06
C ILE A 242 20.31 -21.72 -8.43
N HIS A 243 21.01 -22.22 -9.46
CA HIS A 243 20.70 -21.96 -10.86
C HIS A 243 19.45 -22.78 -11.20
N ILE A 244 18.28 -22.12 -11.34
CA ILE A 244 17.09 -22.75 -11.90
C ILE A 244 16.97 -22.28 -13.34
N GLU A 245 17.40 -23.14 -14.25
CA GLU A 245 17.25 -22.99 -15.68
C GLU A 245 15.76 -23.14 -16.05
N SER A 246 15.21 -22.12 -16.71
CA SER A 246 13.84 -22.12 -17.20
C SER A 246 13.74 -22.99 -18.44
N SER A 247 13.05 -24.13 -18.39
CA SER A 247 12.46 -24.76 -19.57
C SER A 247 11.32 -25.71 -19.22
N THR A 248 10.22 -25.49 -19.93
CA THR A 248 8.92 -26.16 -19.94
C THR A 248 8.95 -27.62 -20.43
N SER A 249 9.83 -28.46 -19.89
CA SER A 249 9.91 -29.88 -20.27
C SER A 249 10.43 -30.76 -19.12
N CYS A 250 9.61 -31.10 -18.14
CA CYS A 250 9.86 -32.23 -17.21
C CYS A 250 8.57 -32.63 -16.47
N ILE A 251 7.53 -32.92 -17.24
CA ILE A 251 6.57 -33.95 -16.89
C ILE A 251 7.25 -35.24 -17.35
N PHE A 252 7.44 -36.23 -16.47
CA PHE A 252 8.27 -37.45 -16.57
C PHE A 252 9.69 -37.33 -15.99
N GLN A 253 10.04 -38.34 -15.17
CA GLN A 253 11.34 -38.61 -14.52
C GLN A 253 11.73 -37.75 -13.30
N THR A 254 11.19 -38.07 -12.13
CA THR A 254 12.00 -38.37 -10.92
C THR A 254 11.17 -38.94 -9.76
N SER A 255 10.44 -40.04 -9.99
CA SER A 255 9.82 -40.86 -8.93
C SER A 255 10.80 -41.84 -8.27
N HIS A 256 12.11 -41.56 -8.21
CA HIS A 256 13.11 -42.57 -7.82
C HIS A 256 14.23 -42.13 -6.87
N LYS A 257 14.07 -41.02 -6.13
CA LYS A 257 15.05 -40.60 -5.11
C LYS A 257 14.45 -40.22 -3.75
N PHE A 258 13.31 -40.82 -3.41
CA PHE A 258 12.93 -41.06 -2.02
C PHE A 258 13.40 -42.46 -1.67
N ILE A 259 14.54 -42.59 -0.99
CA ILE A 259 14.98 -43.72 -0.16
C ILE A 259 16.44 -43.42 0.20
N ASN A 260 16.75 -43.45 1.49
CA ASN A 260 18.06 -43.30 2.15
C ASN A 260 18.53 -41.88 2.46
N THR A 261 18.12 -41.35 3.63
CA THR A 261 19.03 -41.23 4.80
C THR A 261 18.24 -40.72 6.03
N GLU A 262 17.50 -41.63 6.67
CA GLU A 262 17.25 -41.57 8.11
C GLU A 262 18.41 -42.26 8.85
N SER A 263 18.61 -41.90 10.12
CA SER A 263 19.52 -42.50 11.12
C SER A 263 20.96 -41.94 11.20
N SER A 264 21.15 -40.92 12.04
CA SER A 264 22.15 -40.94 13.13
C SER A 264 22.12 -39.64 13.94
N SER A 265 21.35 -39.64 15.03
CA SER A 265 21.58 -38.72 16.16
C SER A 265 20.96 -39.30 17.45
N SER A 266 21.77 -40.02 18.21
CA SER A 266 21.57 -40.32 19.64
C SER A 266 22.99 -40.38 20.21
N GLY A 267 23.45 -39.47 21.06
CA GLY A 267 22.80 -38.95 22.26
C GLY A 267 23.67 -39.41 23.44
N THR A 268 24.71 -38.66 23.76
CA THR A 268 25.56 -38.86 24.93
C THR A 268 24.90 -38.21 26.15
N PHE A 269 24.62 -38.97 27.21
CA PHE A 269 24.36 -38.41 28.54
C PHE A 269 24.92 -39.33 29.66
N SER A 270 25.98 -38.83 30.29
CA SER A 270 26.44 -38.96 31.68
C SER A 270 26.22 -40.26 32.48
N ASN A 271 27.34 -40.90 32.83
CA ASN A 271 27.53 -41.69 34.04
C ASN A 271 27.74 -40.77 35.26
N GLN A 272 27.03 -41.02 36.35
CA GLN A 272 27.49 -40.71 37.71
C GLN A 272 26.81 -41.64 38.72
N SER A 273 27.68 -42.36 39.46
CA SER A 273 27.53 -42.95 40.80
C SER A 273 26.35 -43.87 41.12
#